data_AF-A0A1Q6VDR3-F1
#
_entry.id   AF-A0A1Q6VDR3-F1
#
_cell.length_a   1.000
_cell.length_b   1.000
_cell.length_c   1.000
_cell.angle_alpha   90.00
_cell.angle_beta   90.00
_cell.angle_gamma   90.00
#
_symmetry.space_group_name_H-M   'P 1'
#
loop_
_entity.id
_entity.type
_entity.pdbx_description
1 polymer ?
#
loop_
_entity_poly.entity_id
_entity_poly.type
_entity_poly.pdbx_seq_one_letter_code
_entity_poly.pdbx_strand_id
1 'polypeptide(L)'
;MSREGYTSADDADNSKPAPDIFAASLKKLGGISPADAVTVGDIRFDIEAARKAGLKTIAFLCGGTSESALREAGGSRDLPRFRSSSGRVQ
;
A
#
# COMPACT_ATOMS: atom_id res chain seq x y z
N MET A 1 9.17 -10.51 24.31
CA MET A 1 9.79 -10.52 22.97
C MET A 1 8.67 -10.45 21.96
N SER A 2 8.20 -9.24 21.68
CA SER A 2 6.99 -9.00 20.89
C SER A 2 7.33 -9.20 19.41
N ARG A 3 6.47 -9.93 18.69
CA ARG A 3 6.53 -10.10 17.23
C ARG A 3 6.30 -8.73 16.58
N GLU A 4 7.34 -7.92 16.45
CA GLU A 4 7.20 -6.51 16.08
C GLU A 4 7.44 -6.29 14.59
N GLY A 5 6.53 -5.55 13.94
CA GLY A 5 6.73 -5.00 12.60
C GLY A 5 5.80 -5.49 11.48
N TYR A 6 4.81 -6.35 11.76
CA TYR A 6 3.83 -6.76 10.74
C TYR A 6 2.39 -6.75 11.27
N THR A 7 1.45 -6.64 10.34
CA THR A 7 0.02 -6.82 10.57
C THR A 7 -0.55 -7.87 9.60
N SER A 8 -1.55 -8.61 10.03
CA SER A 8 -2.31 -9.56 9.21
C SER A 8 -3.80 -9.24 9.24
N ALA A 9 -4.62 -10.04 8.55
CA ALA A 9 -6.07 -9.94 8.62
C ALA A 9 -6.61 -10.02 10.06
N ASP A 10 -5.89 -10.67 10.98
CA ASP A 10 -6.30 -10.79 12.39
C ASP A 10 -6.16 -9.46 13.16
N ASP A 11 -5.45 -8.48 12.61
CA ASP A 11 -5.23 -7.16 13.21
C ASP A 11 -6.21 -6.09 12.71
N ALA A 12 -7.16 -6.46 11.84
CA ALA A 12 -8.09 -5.53 11.21
C ALA A 12 -9.52 -6.08 11.27
N ASP A 13 -10.45 -5.31 11.84
CA ASP A 13 -11.86 -5.70 11.90
C ASP A 13 -12.49 -5.69 10.50
N ASN A 14 -12.08 -4.75 9.65
CA ASN A 14 -12.53 -4.64 8.27
C ASN A 14 -11.39 -4.85 7.28
N SER A 15 -11.66 -5.64 6.25
CA SER A 15 -10.74 -5.80 5.13
C SER A 15 -10.63 -4.52 4.29
N LYS A 16 -9.51 -4.39 3.58
CA LYS A 16 -9.31 -3.32 2.58
C LYS A 16 -10.51 -3.32 1.61
N PRO A 17 -11.06 -2.15 1.25
CA PRO A 17 -10.45 -0.82 1.33
C PRO A 17 -10.71 -0.07 2.65
N ALA A 18 -11.06 -0.73 3.76
CA ALA A 18 -11.06 -0.10 5.08
C ALA A 18 -9.61 0.22 5.54
N PRO A 19 -9.40 1.31 6.31
CA PRO A 19 -8.06 1.76 6.74
C PRO A 19 -7.49 0.94 7.92
N ASP A 20 -8.27 0.04 8.50
CA ASP A 20 -8.05 -0.63 9.77
C ASP A 20 -6.65 -1.27 9.89
N ILE A 21 -6.20 -1.94 8.84
CA ILE A 21 -4.88 -2.59 8.80
C ILE A 21 -3.72 -1.60 8.91
N PHE A 22 -3.87 -0.39 8.35
CA PHE A 22 -2.86 0.66 8.43
C PHE A 22 -2.88 1.34 9.79
N ALA A 23 -4.07 1.56 10.37
CA ALA A 23 -4.21 2.07 11.73
C ALA A 23 -3.57 1.10 12.75
N ALA A 24 -3.81 -0.21 12.59
CA ALA A 24 -3.18 -1.24 13.40
C ALA A 24 -1.65 -1.21 13.28
N SER A 25 -1.13 -1.05 12.05
CA SER A 25 0.31 -0.95 11.78
C SER A 25 0.94 0.26 12.47
N LEU A 26 0.36 1.45 12.31
CA LEU A 26 0.85 2.69 12.95
C LEU A 26 0.82 2.59 14.48
N LYS A 27 -0.23 2.00 15.04
CA LYS A 27 -0.36 1.76 16.49
C LYS A 27 0.74 0.82 17.00
N LYS A 28 0.98 -0.30 16.29
CA LYS A 28 2.04 -1.26 16.66
C LYS A 28 3.44 -0.66 16.57
N LEU A 29 3.67 0.30 15.67
CA LEU A 29 4.95 1.02 15.54
C LEU A 29 5.13 2.16 16.56
N GLY A 30 4.34 2.18 17.63
CA GLY A 30 4.44 3.21 18.68
C GLY A 30 3.57 4.44 18.44
N GLY A 31 2.54 4.34 17.60
CA GLY A 31 1.61 5.45 17.35
C GLY A 31 2.17 6.52 16.43
N ILE A 32 2.91 6.11 15.39
CA ILE A 32 3.47 7.02 14.38
C ILE A 32 2.34 7.81 13.71
N SER A 33 2.58 9.11 13.49
CA SER A 33 1.67 9.96 12.73
C SER A 33 1.60 9.50 11.28
N PRO A 34 0.42 9.41 10.65
CA PRO A 34 0.30 9.13 9.22
C PRO A 34 1.12 10.06 8.32
N ALA A 35 1.40 11.29 8.77
CA ALA A 35 2.23 12.24 8.03
C ALA A 35 3.71 11.83 7.93
N ASP A 36 4.19 11.02 8.89
CA ASP A 36 5.57 10.55 8.98
C ASP A 36 5.76 9.14 8.38
N ALA A 37 4.70 8.60 7.78
CA ALA A 37 4.68 7.27 7.20
C ALA A 37 4.28 7.31 5.71
N VAL A 38 4.84 6.37 4.95
CA VAL A 38 4.54 6.17 3.52
C VAL A 38 4.16 4.72 3.30
N THR A 39 3.05 4.50 2.59
CA THR A 39 2.64 3.18 2.11
C THR A 39 3.23 2.91 0.73
N VAL A 40 3.65 1.68 0.50
CA VAL A 40 4.03 1.18 -0.83
C VAL A 40 3.09 0.02 -1.18
N GLY A 41 2.43 0.07 -2.34
CA GLY A 41 1.49 -0.97 -2.74
C GLY A 41 1.22 -1.00 -4.25
N ASP A 42 0.74 -2.13 -4.75
CA ASP A 42 0.51 -2.42 -6.18
C ASP A 42 -0.96 -2.73 -6.51
N ILE A 43 -1.81 -2.80 -5.48
CA ILE A 43 -3.24 -3.11 -5.60
C ILE A 43 -4.08 -1.87 -5.29
N ARG A 44 -5.14 -1.65 -6.09
CA ARG A 44 -6.17 -0.60 -5.88
C ARG A 44 -6.57 -0.41 -4.42
N PHE A 45 -6.98 -1.50 -3.79
CA PHE A 45 -7.54 -1.48 -2.43
C PHE A 45 -6.52 -1.05 -1.37
N ASP A 46 -5.23 -1.31 -1.60
CA ASP A 46 -4.16 -0.85 -0.70
C ASP A 46 -4.05 0.66 -0.72
N ILE A 47 -4.07 1.24 -1.93
CA ILE A 47 -3.99 2.70 -2.12
C ILE A 47 -5.22 3.38 -1.52
N GLU A 48 -6.41 2.84 -1.76
CA GLU A 48 -7.65 3.40 -1.20
C GLU A 48 -7.67 3.36 0.33
N ALA A 49 -7.27 2.22 0.92
CA ALA A 49 -7.19 2.06 2.36
C ALA A 49 -6.12 2.99 2.98
N ALA A 50 -4.96 3.12 2.34
CA ALA A 50 -3.89 4.01 2.79
C ALA A 50 -4.33 5.48 2.75
N ARG A 51 -5.00 5.89 1.68
CA ARG A 51 -5.57 7.25 1.56
C ARG A 51 -6.59 7.54 2.65
N LYS A 52 -7.48 6.59 2.96
CA LYS A 52 -8.44 6.72 4.07
C LYS A 52 -7.76 6.78 5.45
N ALA A 53 -6.59 6.15 5.59
CA ALA A 53 -5.75 6.24 6.78
C ALA A 53 -4.90 7.54 6.84
N GLY A 54 -5.01 8.42 5.83
CA GLY A 54 -4.23 9.67 5.76
C GLY A 54 -2.77 9.48 5.35
N LEU A 55 -2.42 8.32 4.81
CA LEU A 55 -1.06 7.98 4.41
C LEU A 55 -0.77 8.42 2.96
N LYS A 56 0.47 8.89 2.74
CA LYS A 56 1.00 9.04 1.39
C LYS A 56 1.27 7.66 0.81
N THR A 57 1.00 7.47 -0.48
CA THR A 57 1.16 6.17 -1.14
C THR A 57 2.02 6.25 -2.39
N ILE A 58 3.01 5.37 -2.48
CA ILE A 58 3.80 5.09 -3.68
C ILE A 58 3.24 3.83 -4.33
N ALA A 59 2.81 3.96 -5.58
CA ALA A 59 2.15 2.89 -6.33
C ALA A 59 3.14 2.12 -7.22
N PHE A 60 3.17 0.78 -7.13
CA PHE A 60 4.02 -0.06 -7.98
C PHE A 60 3.21 -0.75 -9.10
N LEU A 61 3.68 -0.64 -10.35
CA LEU A 61 2.94 -1.10 -11.54
C LEU A 61 3.16 -2.59 -11.90
N CYS A 62 3.82 -3.36 -11.04
CA CYS A 62 4.14 -4.76 -11.33
C CYS A 62 3.03 -5.74 -10.88
N GLY A 63 2.02 -5.27 -10.14
CA GLY A 63 0.99 -6.10 -9.50
C GLY A 63 -0.24 -6.46 -10.33
N GLY A 64 -0.25 -6.15 -11.63
CA GLY A 64 -1.41 -6.43 -12.50
C GLY A 64 -2.55 -5.39 -12.43
N THR A 65 -2.48 -4.41 -11.53
CA THR A 65 -3.37 -3.24 -11.57
C THR A 65 -2.90 -2.23 -12.62
N SER A 66 -3.82 -1.70 -13.44
CA SER A 66 -3.46 -0.67 -14.42
C SER A 66 -2.99 0.63 -13.75
N GLU A 67 -2.16 1.39 -14.45
CA GLU A 67 -1.70 2.70 -13.95
C GLU A 67 -2.87 3.65 -13.67
N SER A 68 -3.86 3.70 -14.57
CA SER A 68 -5.06 4.55 -14.41
C SER A 68 -5.81 4.23 -13.12
N ALA A 69 -5.98 2.93 -12.87
CA ALA A 69 -6.61 2.40 -11.67
C ALA A 69 -5.89 2.87 -10.40
N LEU A 70 -4.56 2.76 -10.33
CA LEU A 70 -3.80 3.20 -9.14
C LEU A 70 -3.86 4.72 -8.94
N ARG A 71 -3.90 5.51 -10.03
CA ARG A 71 -4.04 6.97 -9.97
C ARG A 71 -5.40 7.39 -9.45
N GLU A 72 -6.48 6.78 -9.93
CA GLU A 72 -7.85 7.05 -9.46
C GLU A 72 -8.01 6.76 -7.96
N ALA A 73 -7.31 5.73 -7.45
CA ALA A 73 -7.28 5.40 -6.03
C ALA A 73 -6.52 6.44 -5.18
N GLY A 74 -5.73 7.33 -5.80
CA GLY A 74 -4.96 8.38 -5.12
C GLY A 74 -3.47 8.09 -4.94
N GLY A 75 -2.91 7.13 -5.70
CA GLY A 75 -1.47 6.85 -5.70
C GLY A 75 -0.69 7.95 -6.40
N SER A 76 0.34 8.47 -5.73
CA SER A 76 1.29 9.42 -6.35
C SER A 76 2.33 8.65 -7.16
N ARG A 77 2.68 9.20 -8.33
CA ARG A 77 3.65 8.59 -9.24
C ARG A 77 5.07 8.89 -8.74
N ASP A 78 5.70 7.93 -8.09
CA ASP A 78 7.15 7.92 -7.91
C ASP A 78 7.72 6.51 -8.10
N LEU A 79 8.58 6.37 -9.13
CA LEU A 79 9.55 5.28 -9.36
C LEU A 79 9.09 3.98 -10.09
N PRO A 80 10.04 3.09 -10.43
CA PRO A 80 10.48 2.77 -11.78
C PRO A 80 9.68 1.62 -12.38
N ARG A 81 9.43 1.67 -13.69
CA ARG A 81 8.78 0.55 -14.39
C ARG A 81 9.75 -0.64 -14.46
N PHE A 82 9.61 -1.62 -13.57
CA PHE A 82 10.32 -2.90 -13.72
C PHE A 82 9.65 -3.66 -14.88
N ARG A 83 10.24 -3.56 -16.08
CA ARG A 83 9.86 -4.47 -17.18
C ARG A 83 10.37 -5.85 -16.77
N SER A 84 9.44 -6.78 -16.53
CA SER A 84 9.76 -8.19 -16.72
C SER A 84 10.33 -8.35 -18.13
N SER A 85 11.62 -8.66 -18.25
CA SER A 85 12.23 -9.08 -19.50
C SER A 85 11.82 -10.53 -19.78
N SER A 86 10.53 -10.82 -19.86
CA SER A 86 10.06 -11.97 -20.63
C SER A 86 10.15 -11.56 -22.10
N GLY A 87 11.35 -11.70 -22.67
CA GLY A 87 11.58 -11.50 -24.09
C GLY A 87 10.66 -12.41 -24.90
N ARG A 88 9.94 -11.84 -25.86
CA ARG A 88 9.77 -12.52 -27.14
C ARG A 88 10.79 -11.87 -28.06
N VAL A 89 11.82 -12.64 -28.42
CA VAL A 89 12.64 -12.36 -29.60
C VAL A 89 11.69 -12.22 -30.80
N GLN A 90 11.74 -11.07 -31.45
CA GLN A 90 11.67 -11.00 -32.90
C GLN A 90 13.01 -10.50 -33.39
#